data_AF-A0A6J1WNH9-F1
#
_entry.id   AF-A0A6J1WNH9-F1
#
_cell.length_a   1.000
_cell.length_b   1.000
_cell.length_c   1.000
_cell.angle_alpha   90.00
_cell.angle_beta   90.00
_cell.angle_gamma   90.00
#
_symmetry.space_group_name_H-M   'P 1'
#
loop_
_entity.id
_entity.type
_entity.pdbx_description
1 polymer ?
#
loop_
_entity_poly.entity_id
_entity_poly.type
_entity_poly.pdbx_seq_one_letter_code
_entity_poly.pdbx_strand_id
1 'polypeptide(L)'
;MASMIRALDNYIVTTCILTSWTEFENDLKKARTLDDLYECHVVYIKKVLFRCLLNNRSTPVMKLLNDIFTVILKFSRVLKAGEWYQREADGNFTHTSYAQLQELFHLFEKLAKYLHKVVTKLMECGYQRHLVELLTMVNLNGYYEPDKSKDEHNTTVKSLNAS
;
A
#
# COMPACT_ATOMS: atom_id res chain seq x y z
N MET A 1 -0.62 -7.96 5.98
CA MET A 1 -0.37 -8.35 4.56
C MET A 1 -1.61 -8.27 3.68
N ALA A 2 -2.63 -9.13 3.88
CA ALA A 2 -3.80 -9.20 2.98
C ALA A 2 -4.57 -7.86 2.85
N SER A 3 -4.76 -7.13 3.95
CA SER A 3 -5.39 -5.80 3.91
C SER A 3 -4.64 -4.81 3.01
N MET A 4 -3.31 -4.80 3.02
CA MET A 4 -2.53 -3.93 2.14
C MET A 4 -2.68 -4.32 0.66
N ILE A 5 -2.73 -5.61 0.34
CA ILE A 5 -2.97 -6.07 -1.03
C ILE A 5 -4.35 -5.62 -1.52
N ARG A 6 -5.40 -5.76 -0.68
CA ARG A 6 -6.74 -5.29 -1.04
C ARG A 6 -6.80 -3.77 -1.22
N ALA A 7 -6.11 -3.01 -0.38
CA ALA A 7 -6.02 -1.57 -0.53
C ALA A 7 -5.37 -1.16 -1.86
N LEU A 8 -4.27 -1.83 -2.24
CA LEU A 8 -3.58 -1.57 -3.49
C LEU A 8 -4.42 -1.99 -4.71
N ASP A 9 -5.06 -3.16 -4.64
CA ASP A 9 -5.96 -3.64 -5.69
C ASP A 9 -7.12 -2.68 -5.93
N ASN A 10 -7.78 -2.26 -4.84
CA ASN A 10 -8.87 -1.28 -4.90
C ASN A 10 -8.39 0.05 -5.52
N TYR A 11 -7.22 0.57 -5.11
CA TYR A 11 -6.64 1.77 -5.69
C TYR A 11 -6.39 1.64 -7.21
N ILE A 12 -5.87 0.50 -7.67
CA ILE A 12 -5.64 0.27 -9.09
C ILE A 12 -6.96 0.23 -9.85
N VAL A 13 -7.91 -0.56 -9.39
CA VAL A 13 -9.20 -0.76 -10.09
C VAL A 13 -10.02 0.53 -10.11
N THR A 14 -10.19 1.18 -8.96
CA THR A 14 -11.08 2.34 -8.83
C THR A 14 -10.40 3.61 -9.32
N THR A 15 -9.29 4.02 -8.71
CA THR A 15 -8.64 5.31 -8.98
C THR A 15 -7.88 5.32 -10.30
N CYS A 16 -7.14 4.24 -10.60
CA CYS A 16 -6.27 4.24 -11.77
C CYS A 16 -7.02 3.88 -13.05
N ILE A 17 -7.84 2.83 -13.02
CA ILE A 17 -8.52 2.33 -14.22
C ILE A 17 -9.89 3.00 -14.39
N LEU A 18 -10.81 2.82 -13.44
CA LEU A 18 -12.20 3.27 -13.61
C LEU A 18 -12.30 4.79 -13.74
N THR A 19 -11.65 5.56 -12.85
CA THR A 19 -11.67 7.03 -12.95
C THR A 19 -11.05 7.52 -14.27
N SER A 20 -9.94 6.92 -14.72
CA SER A 20 -9.32 7.30 -15.99
C SER A 20 -10.20 6.96 -17.19
N TRP A 21 -10.93 5.84 -17.13
CA TRP A 21 -11.89 5.45 -18.15
C TRP A 21 -13.06 6.43 -18.24
N THR A 22 -13.65 6.81 -17.10
CA THR A 22 -14.74 7.80 -17.07
C THR A 22 -14.28 9.16 -17.60
N GLU A 23 -13.05 9.59 -17.30
CA GLU A 23 -12.47 10.80 -17.90
C GLU A 23 -12.32 10.67 -19.42
N PHE A 24 -11.81 9.54 -19.89
CA PHE A 24 -11.63 9.26 -21.31
C PHE A 24 -12.96 9.25 -22.07
N GLU A 25 -14.01 8.60 -21.55
CA GLU A 25 -15.35 8.62 -22.14
C GLU A 25 -15.89 10.06 -22.30
N ASN A 26 -15.62 10.92 -21.32
CA ASN A 26 -16.04 12.32 -21.38
C ASN A 26 -15.23 13.15 -22.37
N ASP A 27 -13.96 12.82 -22.57
CA ASP A 27 -13.12 13.47 -23.57
C ASP A 27 -13.47 12.99 -24.99
N LEU A 28 -13.81 11.71 -25.16
CA LEU A 28 -14.30 11.14 -26.42
C LEU A 28 -15.56 11.84 -26.94
N LYS A 29 -16.49 12.22 -26.06
CA LYS A 29 -17.71 12.96 -26.44
C LYS A 29 -17.42 14.33 -27.08
N LYS A 30 -16.21 14.88 -26.87
CA LYS A 30 -15.79 16.18 -27.40
C LYS A 30 -14.99 16.07 -28.70
N ALA A 31 -14.45 14.90 -29.00
CA ALA A 31 -13.64 14.65 -30.20
C ALA A 31 -14.50 14.78 -31.47
N ARG A 32 -13.98 15.47 -32.49
CA ARG A 32 -14.70 15.71 -33.76
C ARG A 32 -13.99 15.13 -34.96
N THR A 33 -12.73 14.76 -34.82
CA THR A 33 -11.90 14.20 -35.88
C THR A 33 -11.23 12.89 -35.44
N LEU A 34 -10.68 12.16 -36.41
CA LEU A 34 -9.89 10.96 -36.13
C LEU A 34 -8.61 11.29 -35.34
N ASP A 35 -8.01 12.44 -35.60
CA ASP A 35 -6.83 12.92 -34.88
C ASP A 35 -7.17 13.24 -33.42
N ASP A 36 -8.32 13.89 -33.17
CA ASP A 36 -8.80 14.13 -31.79
C ASP A 36 -9.01 12.81 -31.04
N LEU A 37 -9.58 11.79 -31.71
CA LEU A 37 -9.78 10.47 -31.14
C LEU A 37 -8.45 9.81 -30.74
N TYR A 38 -7.45 9.87 -31.62
CA TYR A 38 -6.12 9.36 -31.36
C TYR A 38 -5.48 10.07 -30.16
N GLU A 39 -5.53 11.40 -30.11
CA GLU A 39 -4.95 12.18 -29.03
C GLU A 39 -5.65 11.90 -27.68
N CYS A 40 -6.99 11.83 -27.66
CA CYS A 40 -7.72 11.43 -26.45
C CYS A 40 -7.26 10.07 -25.92
N HIS A 41 -7.07 9.09 -26.81
CA HIS A 41 -6.61 7.76 -26.43
C HIS A 41 -5.17 7.77 -25.90
N VAL A 42 -4.25 8.50 -26.56
CA VAL A 42 -2.87 8.66 -26.10
C VAL A 42 -2.83 9.29 -24.70
N VAL A 43 -3.63 10.33 -24.46
CA VAL A 43 -3.75 10.98 -23.15
C VAL A 43 -4.29 10.01 -22.10
N TYR A 44 -5.32 9.22 -22.43
CA TYR A 44 -5.86 8.20 -21.54
C TYR A 44 -4.79 7.18 -21.11
N ILE A 45 -4.05 6.60 -22.05
CA ILE A 45 -3.00 5.61 -21.73
C ILE A 45 -1.90 6.24 -20.88
N LYS A 46 -1.45 7.47 -21.20
CA LYS A 46 -0.46 8.19 -20.39
C LYS A 46 -0.97 8.44 -18.96
N LYS A 47 -2.25 8.80 -18.78
CA LYS A 47 -2.87 8.97 -17.46
C LYS A 47 -2.91 7.67 -16.67
N VAL A 48 -3.33 6.56 -17.29
CA VAL A 48 -3.38 5.25 -16.63
C VAL A 48 -1.98 4.81 -16.17
N LEU A 49 -0.99 4.87 -17.07
CA LEU A 49 0.40 4.52 -16.74
C LEU A 49 0.96 5.38 -15.61
N PHE A 50 0.65 6.68 -15.63
CA PHE A 50 1.06 7.59 -14.57
C PHE A 50 0.42 7.22 -13.22
N ARG A 51 -0.91 7.02 -13.20
CA ARG A 51 -1.66 6.69 -11.98
C ARG A 51 -1.30 5.34 -11.37
N CYS A 52 -1.05 4.33 -12.21
CA CYS A 52 -0.56 3.02 -11.79
C CYS A 52 0.90 3.04 -11.30
N LEU A 53 1.54 4.22 -11.22
CA LEU A 53 2.95 4.38 -10.83
C LEU A 53 3.93 3.68 -11.77
N LEU A 54 3.53 3.40 -13.02
CA LEU A 54 4.33 2.71 -14.05
C LEU A 54 5.18 3.68 -14.88
N ASN A 55 5.62 4.78 -14.28
CA ASN A 55 6.43 5.79 -14.94
C ASN A 55 7.82 5.92 -14.30
N ASN A 56 8.78 6.48 -15.02
CA ASN A 56 10.18 6.56 -14.60
C ASN A 56 10.41 7.32 -13.29
N ARG A 57 9.54 8.29 -12.94
CA ARG A 57 9.67 9.02 -11.68
C ARG A 57 9.19 8.18 -10.48
N SER A 58 8.32 7.20 -10.71
CA SER A 58 7.78 6.29 -9.70
C SER A 58 8.58 4.99 -9.54
N THR A 59 9.67 4.80 -10.31
CA THR A 59 10.52 3.59 -10.25
C THR A 59 10.94 3.19 -8.83
N PRO A 60 11.32 4.11 -7.92
CA PRO A 60 11.63 3.74 -6.54
C PRO A 60 10.45 3.12 -5.79
N VAL A 61 9.23 3.62 -6.01
CA VAL A 61 8.01 3.07 -5.42
C VAL A 61 7.69 1.69 -6.00
N MET A 62 7.84 1.53 -7.30
CA MET A 62 7.65 0.23 -7.97
C MET A 62 8.62 -0.83 -7.45
N LYS A 63 9.89 -0.46 -7.23
CA LYS A 63 10.88 -1.36 -6.62
C LYS A 63 10.44 -1.79 -5.22
N LEU A 64 9.99 -0.84 -4.40
CA LEU A 64 9.51 -1.12 -3.05
C LEU A 64 8.25 -2.01 -3.03
N LEU A 65 7.31 -1.80 -3.97
CA LEU A 65 6.14 -2.68 -4.14
C LEU A 65 6.56 -4.10 -4.51
N ASN A 66 7.53 -4.26 -5.43
CA ASN A 66 8.07 -5.58 -5.79
C ASN A 66 8.74 -6.28 -4.60
N ASP A 67 9.48 -5.55 -3.77
CA ASP A 67 10.09 -6.09 -2.55
C ASP A 67 8.99 -6.58 -1.58
N ILE A 68 7.94 -5.79 -1.38
CA ILE A 68 6.77 -6.16 -0.56
C ILE A 68 6.09 -7.42 -1.10
N PHE A 69 5.81 -7.48 -2.41
CA PHE A 69 5.18 -8.65 -3.03
C PHE A 69 6.06 -9.89 -2.89
N THR A 70 7.37 -9.75 -3.06
CA THR A 70 8.33 -10.84 -2.87
C THR A 70 8.26 -11.40 -1.46
N VAL A 71 8.20 -10.54 -0.43
CA VAL A 71 8.07 -10.97 0.97
C VAL A 71 6.73 -11.67 1.21
N ILE A 72 5.62 -11.15 0.67
CA ILE A 72 4.29 -11.78 0.79
C ILE A 72 4.26 -13.16 0.14
N LEU A 73 4.84 -13.31 -1.06
CA LEU A 73 4.93 -14.58 -1.76
C LEU A 73 5.80 -15.58 -1.01
N LYS A 74 6.95 -15.13 -0.47
CA LYS A 74 7.80 -15.97 0.40
C LYS A 74 7.04 -16.41 1.65
N PHE A 75 6.34 -15.50 2.32
CA PHE A 75 5.51 -15.82 3.49
C PHE A 75 4.46 -16.89 3.14
N SER A 76 3.74 -16.72 2.03
CA SER A 76 2.74 -17.70 1.57
C SER A 76 3.37 -19.06 1.27
N ARG A 77 4.55 -19.09 0.64
CA ARG A 77 5.26 -20.34 0.33
C ARG A 77 5.69 -21.07 1.61
N VAL A 78 6.28 -20.36 2.57
CA VAL A 78 6.70 -20.95 3.86
C VAL A 78 5.50 -21.47 4.64
N LEU A 79 4.41 -20.70 4.67
CA LEU A 79 3.18 -21.09 5.37
C LEU A 79 2.54 -22.35 4.79
N LYS A 80 2.62 -22.54 3.46
CA LYS A 80 2.07 -23.73 2.79
C LYS A 80 2.96 -24.96 2.90
N ALA A 81 4.27 -24.77 3.07
CA ALA A 81 5.24 -25.86 3.08
C ALA A 81 5.42 -26.49 4.47
N GLY A 82 5.14 -25.74 5.54
CA GLY A 82 5.28 -26.25 6.91
C GLY A 82 4.03 -26.97 7.41
N GLU A 83 4.25 -27.87 8.35
CA GLU A 83 3.19 -28.59 9.06
C GLU A 83 2.84 -27.90 10.39
N TRP A 84 1.61 -28.15 10.84
CA TRP A 84 1.08 -27.68 12.12
C TRP A 84 1.07 -28.83 13.13
N TYR A 85 1.62 -28.58 14.32
CA TYR A 85 1.69 -29.55 15.41
C TYR A 85 0.96 -29.01 16.63
N GLN A 86 0.15 -29.86 17.25
CA GLN A 86 -0.50 -29.54 18.51
C GLN A 86 0.48 -29.71 19.67
N ARG A 87 0.60 -28.69 20.52
CA ARG A 87 1.38 -28.79 21.76
C ARG A 87 0.54 -29.55 22.78
N GLU A 88 1.04 -30.71 23.22
CA GLU A 88 0.30 -31.69 24.03
C GLU A 88 -0.26 -31.13 25.36
N ALA A 89 0.31 -30.03 25.90
CA ALA A 89 -0.06 -29.49 27.21
C ALA A 89 -1.17 -28.41 27.17
N ASP A 90 -1.30 -27.64 26.08
CA ASP A 90 -2.09 -26.38 26.10
C ASP A 90 -3.16 -26.30 25.00
N GLY A 91 -3.24 -27.30 24.11
CA GLY A 91 -4.12 -27.26 22.93
C GLY A 91 -3.68 -26.28 21.83
N ASN A 92 -2.55 -25.58 22.02
CA ASN A 92 -2.03 -24.60 21.08
C ASN A 92 -1.33 -25.28 19.88
N PHE A 93 -1.63 -24.83 18.66
CA PHE A 93 -0.97 -25.30 17.44
C PHE A 93 0.25 -24.43 17.11
N THR A 94 1.35 -25.06 16.75
CA THR A 94 2.58 -24.40 16.32
C THR A 94 2.96 -24.83 14.92
N HIS A 95 3.38 -23.87 14.11
CA HIS A 95 3.88 -24.13 12.77
C HIS A 95 5.39 -24.40 12.83
N THR A 96 5.87 -25.43 12.13
CA THR A 96 7.31 -25.79 12.06
C THR A 96 8.22 -24.63 11.71
N SER A 97 7.76 -23.76 10.80
CA SER A 97 8.51 -22.60 10.34
C SER A 97 8.01 -21.28 10.96
N TYR A 98 7.42 -21.31 12.16
CA TYR A 98 6.84 -20.11 12.77
C TYR A 98 7.84 -18.96 12.92
N ALA A 99 9.08 -19.24 13.37
CA ALA A 99 10.12 -18.23 13.50
C ALA A 99 10.42 -17.52 12.15
N GLN A 100 10.51 -18.28 11.06
CA GLN A 100 10.72 -17.73 9.73
C GLN A 100 9.51 -16.90 9.24
N LEU A 101 8.29 -17.37 9.52
CA LEU A 101 7.06 -16.60 9.22
C LEU A 101 7.04 -15.27 9.98
N GLN A 102 7.45 -15.28 11.24
CA GLN A 102 7.54 -14.08 12.06
C GLN A 102 8.58 -13.10 11.49
N GLU A 103 9.78 -13.56 11.11
CA GLU A 103 10.80 -12.71 10.47
C GLU A 103 10.29 -12.08 9.16
N LEU A 104 9.65 -12.87 8.30
CA LEU A 104 9.05 -12.39 7.05
C LEU A 104 7.95 -11.36 7.32
N PHE A 105 7.16 -11.54 8.37
CA PHE A 105 6.14 -10.58 8.77
C PHE A 105 6.75 -9.25 9.23
N HIS A 106 7.77 -9.27 10.08
CA HIS A 106 8.46 -8.04 10.52
C HIS A 106 9.14 -7.31 9.36
N LEU A 107 9.74 -8.06 8.42
CA LEU A 107 10.30 -7.48 7.20
C LEU A 107 9.21 -6.80 6.35
N PHE A 108 8.06 -7.45 6.17
CA PHE A 108 6.90 -6.85 5.51
C PHE A 108 6.46 -5.56 6.22
N GLU A 109 6.33 -5.55 7.55
CA GLU A 109 5.91 -4.36 8.30
C GLU A 109 6.88 -3.19 8.11
N LYS A 110 8.19 -3.46 8.12
CA LYS A 110 9.23 -2.45 7.86
C LYS A 110 9.08 -1.85 6.45
N LEU A 111 8.90 -2.70 5.44
CA LEU A 111 8.70 -2.25 4.06
C LEU A 111 7.39 -1.48 3.88
N ALA A 112 6.31 -1.93 4.53
CA ALA A 112 5.00 -1.29 4.47
C ALA A 112 5.02 0.11 5.10
N LYS A 113 5.64 0.26 6.27
CA LYS A 113 5.85 1.57 6.93
C LYS A 113 6.71 2.49 6.06
N TYR A 114 7.74 1.94 5.41
CA TYR A 114 8.57 2.71 4.49
C TYR A 114 7.79 3.14 3.24
N LEU A 115 6.94 2.27 2.67
CA LEU A 115 6.07 2.60 1.54
C LEU A 115 5.13 3.74 1.90
N HIS A 116 4.46 3.65 3.04
CA HIS A 116 3.59 4.72 3.53
C HIS A 116 4.35 6.05 3.58
N LYS A 117 5.53 6.08 4.22
CA LYS A 117 6.37 7.29 4.30
C LYS A 117 6.76 7.85 2.93
N VAL A 118 7.18 7.00 2.00
CA VAL A 118 7.58 7.42 0.64
C VAL A 118 6.39 8.00 -0.12
N VAL A 119 5.23 7.34 -0.08
CA VAL A 119 4.02 7.79 -0.78
C VAL A 119 3.49 9.10 -0.16
N THR A 120 3.51 9.24 1.17
CA THR A 120 3.19 10.51 1.84
C THR A 120 4.11 11.63 1.34
N LYS A 121 5.42 11.37 1.25
CA LYS A 121 6.36 12.40 0.79
C LYS A 121 6.12 12.81 -0.66
N LEU A 122 5.83 11.85 -1.54
CA LEU A 122 5.49 12.14 -2.94
C LEU A 122 4.23 12.99 -3.04
N MET A 123 3.21 12.69 -2.24
CA MET A 123 1.98 13.47 -2.17
C MET A 123 2.25 14.91 -1.71
N GLU A 124 3.02 15.10 -0.62
CA GLU A 124 3.39 16.43 -0.11
C GLU A 124 4.18 17.27 -1.13
N CYS A 125 5.01 16.63 -1.94
CA CYS A 125 5.75 17.29 -3.02
C CYS A 125 4.89 17.60 -4.25
N GLY A 126 3.58 17.33 -4.21
CA GLY A 126 2.65 17.62 -5.29
C GLY A 126 2.76 16.67 -6.49
N TYR A 127 3.41 15.51 -6.33
CA TYR A 127 3.68 14.58 -7.43
C TYR A 127 2.39 14.05 -8.08
N GLN A 128 1.42 13.61 -7.28
CA GLN A 128 0.13 13.12 -7.75
C GLN A 128 -0.92 13.21 -6.65
N ARG A 129 -1.99 13.99 -6.87
CA ARG A 129 -3.07 14.18 -5.88
C ARG A 129 -3.78 12.87 -5.52
N HIS A 130 -3.98 11.98 -6.49
CA HIS A 130 -4.64 10.69 -6.29
C HIS A 130 -3.90 9.73 -5.34
N LEU A 131 -2.63 10.01 -4.98
CA LEU A 131 -1.94 9.21 -3.97
C LEU A 131 -2.57 9.32 -2.58
N VAL A 132 -3.37 10.36 -2.33
CA VAL A 132 -4.17 10.48 -1.11
C VAL A 132 -5.16 9.31 -0.98
N GLU A 133 -5.71 8.82 -2.09
CA GLU A 133 -6.66 7.71 -2.09
C GLU A 133 -5.95 6.41 -1.71
N LEU A 134 -4.76 6.17 -2.26
CA LEU A 134 -3.92 5.02 -1.88
C LEU A 134 -3.55 5.07 -0.39
N LEU A 135 -3.10 6.23 0.11
CA LEU A 135 -2.74 6.39 1.53
C LEU A 135 -3.92 6.13 2.45
N THR A 136 -5.09 6.68 2.10
CA THR A 136 -6.33 6.46 2.85
C THR A 136 -6.68 4.97 2.89
N MET A 137 -6.67 4.29 1.74
CA MET A 137 -7.00 2.86 1.66
C MET A 137 -6.00 1.98 2.45
N VAL A 138 -4.71 2.31 2.38
CA VAL A 138 -3.66 1.56 3.08
C VAL A 138 -3.72 1.79 4.60
N ASN A 139 -4.12 2.98 5.05
CA ASN A 139 -4.20 3.35 6.47
C ASN A 139 -5.63 3.37 7.04
N LEU A 140 -6.59 2.64 6.45
CA LEU A 140 -7.99 2.63 6.92
C LEU A 140 -8.15 2.23 8.39
N ASN A 141 -7.21 1.43 8.91
CA ASN A 141 -7.20 0.97 10.30
C ASN A 141 -6.32 1.82 11.22
N GLY A 142 -5.78 2.95 10.75
CA GLY A 142 -4.89 3.81 11.52
C GLY A 142 -3.53 3.18 11.87
N TYR A 143 -3.17 2.04 11.26
CA TYR A 143 -1.97 1.26 11.62
C TYR A 143 -0.64 2.03 11.45
N TYR A 144 -0.60 3.03 10.56
CA TYR A 144 0.59 3.84 10.31
C TYR A 144 0.59 5.17 11.06
N GLU A 145 -0.44 5.46 11.86
CA GLU A 145 -0.43 6.62 12.75
C GLU A 145 0.64 6.43 13.84
N PRO A 146 1.31 7.51 14.26
CA PRO A 146 2.17 7.45 15.42
C PRO A 146 1.34 7.02 16.64
N ASP A 147 1.86 6.02 17.35
CA ASP A 147 1.24 5.42 18.52
C ASP A 147 0.95 6.50 19.58
N LYS A 148 -0.32 6.91 19.72
CA LYS A 148 -0.75 7.94 20.69
C LYS A 148 -0.50 7.51 22.15
N SER A 149 -0.18 6.24 22.37
CA SER A 149 0.14 5.65 23.67
C SER A 149 1.43 6.17 24.31
N LYS A 150 2.34 6.81 23.56
CA LYS A 150 3.58 7.40 24.14
C LYS A 150 3.44 8.85 24.62
N ASP A 151 2.41 9.57 24.20
CA ASP A 151 2.21 10.97 24.59
C ASP A 151 1.43 11.11 25.90
N GLU A 152 0.55 10.15 26.23
CA GLU A 152 -0.16 10.17 27.52
C GLU A 152 0.80 9.95 28.70
N HIS A 153 1.79 9.07 28.57
CA HIS A 153 2.76 8.82 29.65
C HIS A 153 3.69 10.02 29.92
N ASN A 154 4.04 10.79 28.88
CA ASN A 154 4.85 12.01 29.05
C ASN A 154 4.07 13.19 29.65
N THR A 155 2.74 13.19 29.50
CA THR A 155 1.89 14.25 30.06
C THR A 155 1.60 14.00 31.54
N THR A 156 1.40 12.74 31.94
CA THR A 156 1.20 12.35 33.35
C THR A 156 2.48 12.51 34.19
N VAL A 157 3.66 12.22 33.63
CA VAL A 157 4.94 12.41 34.36
C VAL A 157 5.29 13.89 34.55
N LYS A 158 4.87 14.78 33.64
CA LYS A 158 5.06 16.23 33.81
C LYS A 158 4.12 16.85 34.85
N SER A 159 2.91 16.31 35.05
CA SER A 159 1.99 16.80 36.09
C SER A 159 2.35 16.33 37.50
N LEU A 160 3.06 15.21 37.64
CA LEU A 160 3.51 14.67 38.94
C LEU A 160 4.79 15.34 39.47
N ASN A 161 5.61 15.91 38.61
CA ASN A 161 6.84 16.63 39.00
C ASN A 161 6.64 18.14 39.22
N ALA A 162 5.38 18.61 39.17
CA ALA A 162 5.01 20.02 39.36
C ALA A 162 4.09 20.23 40.58
N SER A 163 3.99 19.25 41.48
CA SER A 163 3.27 19.34 42.77
C SER A 163 4.25 19.26 43.94
#